data_AF-A0A521A0L6-F1
#
_entry.id   AF-A0A521A0L6-F1
#
_cell.length_a   1.000
_cell.length_b   1.000
_cell.length_c   1.000
_cell.angle_alpha   90.00
_cell.angle_beta   90.00
_cell.angle_gamma   90.00
#
_symmetry.space_group_name_H-M   'P 1'
#
loop_
_entity.id
_entity.type
_entity.pdbx_description
1 polymer ?
#
loop_
_entity_poly.entity_id
_entity_poly.type
_entity_poly.pdbx_seq_one_letter_code
_entity_poly.pdbx_strand_id
1 'polypeptide(L)'
;MVVRIVIALFISVVSGACYLSGLTRLISSLLITFGVICGLFFGLVFLLPPGSERITFAVNAEGESWPFFLVSLILIGMIAYLYLYKPKGSTTTTTEELGSLHLQKLGFGVLLYLVSLFLPVLLWFPSDSTMASGSKSQLEIMLLMGVLIFIVGISAALYLIYGATKGGTEDNPALMRRFVPALFSVFHLDKVPALAAYLLVYSSQPELVFPKIAALALAAYIPVSVFLIKLTFSFEDRTT
;
A
#
# COMPACT_ATOMS: atom_id res chain seq x y z
N MET A 1 -20.65 5.82 12.26
CA MET A 1 -19.68 4.70 12.09
C MET A 1 -20.20 3.62 11.14
N VAL A 2 -21.39 3.07 11.36
CA VAL A 2 -21.99 1.98 10.54
C VAL A 2 -21.97 2.28 9.03
N VAL A 3 -22.44 3.48 8.61
CA VAL A 3 -22.46 3.86 7.18
C VAL A 3 -21.07 3.82 6.53
N ARG A 4 -20.02 4.24 7.25
CA ARG A 4 -18.63 4.21 6.73
C ARG A 4 -18.12 2.79 6.54
N ILE A 5 -18.46 1.89 7.46
CA ILE A 5 -18.11 0.46 7.38
C ILE A 5 -18.81 -0.19 6.18
N VAL A 6 -20.11 0.11 6.00
CA VAL A 6 -20.90 -0.41 4.86
C VAL A 6 -20.33 0.09 3.53
N ILE A 7 -20.00 1.38 3.42
CA ILE A 7 -19.38 1.95 2.21
C ILE A 7 -18.01 1.30 1.95
N ALA A 8 -17.18 1.13 2.98
CA ALA A 8 -15.87 0.50 2.84
C ALA A 8 -16.00 -0.95 2.34
N LEU A 9 -16.90 -1.75 2.94
CA LEU A 9 -17.22 -3.11 2.49
C LEU A 9 -17.71 -3.13 1.04
N PHE A 10 -18.64 -2.24 0.68
CA PHE A 10 -19.17 -2.15 -0.68
C PHE A 10 -18.07 -1.86 -1.70
N ILE A 11 -17.24 -0.83 -1.46
CA ILE A 11 -16.12 -0.49 -2.35
C ILE A 11 -15.14 -1.67 -2.47
N SER A 12 -14.89 -2.36 -1.37
CA SER A 12 -13.99 -3.52 -1.34
C SER A 12 -14.49 -4.68 -2.19
N VAL A 13 -15.78 -5.01 -2.05
CA VAL A 13 -16.44 -6.07 -2.81
C VAL A 13 -16.52 -5.71 -4.30
N VAL A 14 -16.90 -4.47 -4.63
CA VAL A 14 -16.97 -4.01 -6.03
C VAL A 14 -15.59 -4.05 -6.67
N SER A 15 -14.56 -3.55 -5.98
CA SER A 15 -13.18 -3.59 -6.48
C SER A 15 -12.68 -5.02 -6.69
N GLY A 16 -12.97 -5.93 -5.75
CA GLY A 16 -12.68 -7.36 -5.89
C GLY A 16 -13.40 -7.98 -7.09
N ALA A 17 -14.69 -7.68 -7.27
CA ALA A 17 -15.47 -8.14 -8.42
C ALA A 17 -14.89 -7.62 -9.74
N CYS A 18 -14.46 -6.37 -9.80
CA CYS A 18 -13.81 -5.82 -11.00
C CYS A 18 -12.51 -6.54 -11.35
N TYR A 19 -11.69 -6.95 -10.37
CA TYR A 19 -10.53 -7.81 -10.62
C TYR A 19 -10.94 -9.18 -11.17
N LEU A 20 -12.00 -9.79 -10.63
CA LEU A 20 -12.53 -11.07 -11.13
C LEU A 20 -13.09 -10.96 -12.56
N SER A 21 -13.67 -9.81 -12.91
CA SER A 21 -14.16 -9.49 -14.26
C SER A 21 -13.07 -9.11 -15.26
N GLY A 22 -11.81 -9.02 -14.84
CA GLY A 22 -10.68 -8.70 -15.73
C GLY A 22 -10.43 -7.22 -15.96
N LEU A 23 -11.03 -6.31 -15.18
CA LEU A 23 -10.79 -4.87 -15.23
C LEU A 23 -9.48 -4.47 -14.50
N THR A 24 -8.44 -5.31 -14.58
CA THR A 24 -7.22 -5.20 -13.78
C THR A 24 -6.53 -3.85 -13.97
N ARG A 25 -6.39 -3.36 -15.22
CA ARG A 25 -5.73 -2.06 -15.49
C ARG A 25 -6.47 -0.91 -14.82
N LEU A 26 -7.80 -0.87 -14.96
CA LEU A 26 -8.63 0.19 -14.38
C LEU A 26 -8.49 0.21 -12.85
N ILE A 27 -8.67 -0.95 -12.21
CA ILE A 27 -8.61 -1.03 -10.74
C ILE A 27 -7.20 -0.76 -10.23
N SER A 28 -6.15 -1.33 -10.85
CA SER A 28 -4.77 -1.01 -10.51
C SER A 28 -4.49 0.49 -10.59
N SER A 29 -4.97 1.18 -11.64
CA SER A 29 -4.80 2.63 -11.75
C SER A 29 -5.58 3.40 -10.69
N LEU A 30 -6.79 2.96 -10.33
CA LEU A 30 -7.59 3.57 -9.26
C LEU A 30 -6.89 3.45 -7.90
N LEU A 31 -6.31 2.30 -7.59
CA LEU A 31 -5.59 2.06 -6.35
C LEU A 31 -4.31 2.89 -6.24
N ILE A 32 -3.55 3.01 -7.33
CA ILE A 32 -2.37 3.89 -7.35
C ILE A 32 -2.82 5.36 -7.20
N THR A 33 -3.92 5.76 -7.83
CA THR A 33 -4.50 7.10 -7.70
C THR A 33 -4.92 7.40 -6.26
N PHE A 34 -5.42 6.42 -5.52
CA PHE A 34 -5.70 6.59 -4.10
C PHE A 34 -4.43 6.96 -3.32
N GLY A 35 -3.29 6.31 -3.59
CA GLY A 35 -1.99 6.69 -3.03
C GLY A 35 -1.57 8.11 -3.38
N VAL A 36 -1.80 8.56 -4.63
CA VAL A 36 -1.59 9.95 -5.05
C VAL A 36 -2.44 10.91 -4.23
N ILE A 37 -3.74 10.65 -4.09
CA ILE A 37 -4.66 11.49 -3.32
C ILE A 37 -4.22 11.56 -1.86
N CYS A 38 -3.81 10.44 -1.25
CA CYS A 38 -3.29 10.42 0.11
C CYS A 38 -2.03 11.29 0.25
N GLY A 39 -1.09 11.20 -0.69
CA GLY A 39 0.12 12.03 -0.67
C GLY A 39 -0.20 13.52 -0.83
N LEU A 40 -1.09 13.89 -1.75
CA LEU A 40 -1.53 15.27 -1.91
C LEU A 40 -2.25 15.77 -0.66
N PHE A 41 -3.14 14.96 -0.09
CA PHE A 41 -3.87 15.30 1.13
C PHE A 41 -2.92 15.57 2.30
N PHE A 42 -2.00 14.65 2.62
CA PHE A 42 -1.05 14.86 3.71
C PHE A 42 -0.10 16.03 3.43
N GLY A 43 0.35 16.21 2.18
CA GLY A 43 1.15 17.37 1.78
C GLY A 43 0.42 18.69 2.03
N LEU A 44 -0.85 18.78 1.67
CA LEU A 44 -1.69 19.95 1.95
C LEU A 44 -1.89 20.17 3.44
N VAL A 45 -2.10 19.11 4.21
CA VAL A 45 -2.30 19.23 5.66
C VAL A 45 -1.07 19.85 6.35
N PHE A 46 0.15 19.47 5.96
CA PHE A 46 1.39 20.06 6.48
C PHE A 46 1.70 21.47 5.93
N LEU A 47 0.96 21.97 4.93
CA LEU A 47 1.03 23.39 4.53
C LEU A 47 0.13 24.29 5.38
N LEU A 48 -0.83 23.71 6.11
CA LEU A 48 -1.77 24.48 6.93
C LEU A 48 -1.17 24.79 8.30
N PRO A 49 -1.62 25.88 8.96
CA PRO A 49 -1.15 26.22 10.29
C PRO A 49 -1.48 25.10 11.29
N PRO A 50 -0.52 24.65 12.10
CA PRO A 50 -0.76 23.60 13.08
C PRO A 50 -1.73 24.06 14.17
N GLY A 51 -2.49 23.12 14.75
CA GLY A 51 -3.36 23.40 15.90
C GLY A 51 -4.50 24.38 15.64
N SER A 52 -4.86 24.62 14.37
CA SER A 52 -5.96 25.53 14.02
C SER A 52 -7.31 24.95 14.42
N GLU A 53 -7.98 25.57 15.41
CA GLU A 53 -9.34 25.20 15.82
C GLU A 53 -10.39 25.34 14.70
N ARG A 54 -10.07 26.09 13.63
CA ARG A 54 -10.95 26.28 12.47
C ARG A 54 -10.83 25.15 11.44
N ILE A 55 -9.76 24.35 11.49
CA ILE A 55 -9.45 23.34 10.48
C ILE A 55 -9.52 21.97 11.16
N THR A 56 -10.58 21.22 10.88
CA THR A 56 -10.89 19.93 11.53
C THR A 56 -9.89 18.80 11.26
N PHE A 57 -8.96 19.00 10.34
CA PHE A 57 -7.91 18.06 9.96
C PHE A 57 -6.50 18.67 10.10
N ALA A 58 -6.34 19.76 10.86
CA ALA A 58 -5.01 20.32 11.11
C ALA A 58 -4.12 19.31 11.84
N VAL A 59 -2.84 19.24 11.45
CA VAL A 59 -1.84 18.51 12.22
C VAL A 59 -1.49 19.32 13.47
N ASN A 60 -1.18 18.63 14.56
CA ASN A 60 -0.88 19.27 15.83
C ASN A 60 0.55 19.83 15.94
N ALA A 61 1.40 19.55 14.95
CA ALA A 61 2.81 19.93 14.90
C ALA A 61 3.22 20.42 13.50
N GLU A 62 4.20 21.32 13.45
CA GLU A 62 4.83 21.77 12.21
C GLU A 62 5.58 20.64 11.52
N GLY A 63 5.66 20.71 10.18
CA GLY A 63 6.32 19.67 9.42
C GLY A 63 6.56 20.02 7.96
N GLU A 64 7.56 19.35 7.37
CA GLU A 64 7.86 19.49 5.94
C GLU A 64 6.81 18.76 5.09
N SER A 65 6.14 19.49 4.20
CA SER A 65 5.11 18.95 3.30
C SER A 65 5.65 18.31 2.02
N TRP A 66 6.83 18.75 1.55
CA TRP A 66 7.42 18.33 0.28
C TRP A 66 7.59 16.81 0.09
N PRO A 67 7.91 15.99 1.13
CA PRO A 67 8.08 14.55 0.93
C PRO A 67 6.80 13.87 0.45
N PHE A 68 5.63 14.33 0.90
CA PHE A 68 4.34 13.78 0.47
C PHE A 68 4.01 14.14 -0.98
N PHE A 69 4.37 15.36 -1.42
CA PHE A 69 4.26 15.77 -2.81
C PHE A 69 5.21 14.97 -3.72
N LEU A 70 6.43 14.68 -3.25
CA LEU A 70 7.36 13.83 -3.98
C LEU A 70 6.81 12.42 -4.18
N VAL A 71 6.25 11.79 -3.13
CA VAL A 71 5.59 10.48 -3.25
C VAL A 71 4.46 10.55 -4.28
N SER A 72 3.61 11.59 -4.21
CA SER A 72 2.52 11.78 -5.17
C SER A 72 3.02 11.88 -6.61
N LEU A 73 4.08 12.64 -6.85
CA LEU A 73 4.67 12.80 -8.17
C LEU A 73 5.21 11.48 -8.73
N ILE A 74 5.89 10.69 -7.90
CA ILE A 74 6.37 9.36 -8.28
C ILE A 74 5.20 8.47 -8.68
N LEU A 75 4.13 8.43 -7.87
CA LEU A 75 2.94 7.62 -8.15
C LEU A 75 2.20 8.07 -9.42
N ILE A 76 2.12 9.37 -9.69
CA ILE A 76 1.61 9.90 -10.98
C ILE A 76 2.47 9.37 -12.15
N GLY A 77 3.80 9.41 -12.01
CA GLY A 77 4.71 8.82 -13.00
C GLY A 77 4.46 7.33 -13.23
N MET A 78 4.14 6.58 -12.17
CA MET A 78 3.79 5.16 -12.25
C MET A 78 2.44 4.92 -12.95
N ILE A 79 1.44 5.79 -12.75
CA ILE A 79 0.17 5.75 -13.50
C ILE A 79 0.43 6.06 -14.98
N ALA A 80 1.22 7.10 -15.28
CA ALA A 80 1.57 7.43 -16.65
C ALA A 80 2.29 6.25 -17.33
N TYR A 81 3.23 5.61 -16.62
CA TYR A 81 3.91 4.39 -17.10
C TYR A 81 2.91 3.25 -17.39
N LEU A 82 1.93 3.00 -16.52
CA LEU A 82 0.92 1.95 -16.70
C LEU A 82 0.10 2.10 -18.01
N TYR A 83 -0.15 3.32 -18.46
CA TYR A 83 -0.95 3.62 -19.66
C TYR A 83 -0.12 3.88 -20.92
N LEU A 84 1.05 4.51 -20.79
CA LEU A 84 1.89 4.89 -21.93
C LEU A 84 2.82 3.75 -22.36
N TYR A 85 3.24 2.89 -21.44
CA TYR A 85 4.07 1.76 -21.76
C TYR A 85 3.23 0.63 -22.33
N LYS A 86 3.52 0.24 -23.57
CA LYS A 86 3.00 -0.97 -24.19
C LYS A 86 4.03 -2.08 -24.01
N PRO A 87 3.76 -3.13 -23.20
CA PRO A 87 4.67 -4.25 -23.12
C PRO A 87 4.86 -4.85 -24.52
N LYS A 88 6.12 -5.07 -24.91
CA LYS A 88 6.42 -5.82 -26.13
C LYS A 88 6.04 -7.26 -25.87
N GLY A 89 5.18 -7.83 -26.72
CA GLY A 89 4.68 -9.21 -26.62
C GLY A 89 5.83 -10.17 -26.31
N SER A 90 5.95 -10.51 -25.02
CA SER A 90 6.92 -11.45 -24.51
C SER A 90 6.30 -12.82 -24.71
N THR A 91 6.92 -13.60 -25.58
CA THR A 91 6.68 -15.02 -25.75
C THR A 91 6.45 -15.69 -24.39
N THR A 92 5.25 -16.27 -24.24
CA THR A 92 4.89 -17.26 -23.23
C THR A 92 5.13 -16.85 -21.77
N THR A 93 4.18 -16.11 -21.16
CA THR A 93 3.89 -16.39 -19.74
C THR A 93 3.18 -17.73 -19.69
N THR A 94 3.93 -18.83 -19.60
CA THR A 94 3.39 -20.15 -19.31
C THR A 94 2.58 -20.05 -18.02
N THR A 95 1.27 -20.33 -18.10
CA THR A 95 0.49 -20.65 -16.91
C THR A 95 1.19 -21.81 -16.22
N GLU A 96 1.56 -21.61 -14.97
CA GLU A 96 2.02 -22.72 -14.14
C GLU A 96 0.76 -23.45 -13.67
N GLU A 97 0.75 -24.78 -13.77
CA GLU A 97 -0.33 -25.57 -13.18
C GLU A 97 -0.42 -25.24 -11.69
N LEU A 98 -1.65 -25.07 -11.19
CA LEU A 98 -1.90 -24.69 -9.81
C LEU A 98 -1.39 -25.77 -8.84
N GLY A 99 -0.15 -25.60 -8.39
CA GLY A 99 0.45 -26.43 -7.34
C GLY A 99 0.34 -25.83 -5.93
N SER A 100 0.68 -26.66 -4.92
CA SER A 100 0.77 -26.27 -3.50
C SER A 100 1.72 -25.09 -3.26
N LEU A 101 2.76 -24.94 -4.10
CA LEU A 101 3.73 -23.86 -4.02
C LEU A 101 3.10 -22.47 -4.24
N HIS A 102 2.04 -22.35 -5.06
CA HIS A 102 1.31 -21.09 -5.23
C HIS A 102 0.51 -20.72 -3.98
N LEU A 103 -0.13 -21.71 -3.35
CA LEU A 103 -0.87 -21.53 -2.11
C LEU A 103 0.07 -21.20 -0.95
N GLN A 104 1.24 -21.83 -0.88
CA GLN A 104 2.28 -21.49 0.09
C GLN A 104 2.79 -20.07 -0.12
N LYS A 105 3.10 -19.67 -1.35
CA LYS A 105 3.50 -18.28 -1.67
C LYS A 105 2.43 -17.27 -1.25
N LEU A 106 1.15 -17.56 -1.50
CA LEU A 106 0.04 -16.71 -1.07
C LEU A 106 -0.05 -16.64 0.46
N GLY A 107 -0.03 -17.79 1.14
CA GLY A 107 -0.12 -17.88 2.59
C GLY A 107 1.03 -17.18 3.31
N PHE A 108 2.27 -17.50 2.93
CA PHE A 108 3.47 -16.83 3.46
C PHE A 108 3.52 -15.36 3.08
N GLY A 109 3.09 -14.99 1.87
CA GLY A 109 3.02 -13.61 1.44
C GLY A 109 2.06 -12.78 2.31
N VAL A 110 0.84 -13.28 2.53
CA VAL A 110 -0.15 -12.62 3.42
C VAL A 110 0.35 -12.59 4.87
N LEU A 111 0.89 -13.69 5.39
CA LEU A 111 1.44 -13.72 6.74
C LEU A 111 2.57 -12.70 6.91
N LEU A 112 3.52 -12.65 5.97
CA LEU A 112 4.63 -11.71 6.00
C LEU A 112 4.13 -10.26 5.89
N TYR A 113 3.07 -10.01 5.12
CA TYR A 113 2.42 -8.70 5.03
C TYR A 113 1.83 -8.26 6.37
N LEU A 114 1.15 -9.18 7.08
CA LEU A 114 0.59 -8.88 8.40
C LEU A 114 1.69 -8.70 9.45
N VAL A 115 2.72 -9.56 9.44
CA VAL A 115 3.87 -9.44 10.34
C VAL A 115 4.60 -8.12 10.09
N SER A 116 4.81 -7.70 8.85
CA SER A 116 5.47 -6.42 8.56
C SER A 116 4.65 -5.20 9.00
N LEU A 117 3.33 -5.33 9.11
CA LEU A 117 2.46 -4.28 9.65
C LEU A 117 2.49 -4.24 11.18
N PHE A 118 2.34 -5.38 11.84
CA PHE A 118 2.16 -5.43 13.30
C PHE A 118 3.48 -5.50 14.08
N LEU A 119 4.51 -6.16 13.56
CA LEU A 119 5.78 -6.35 14.27
C LEU A 119 6.49 -5.01 14.58
N PRO A 120 6.57 -4.04 13.66
CA PRO A 120 7.11 -2.72 13.97
C PRO A 120 6.35 -2.02 15.10
N VAL A 121 5.02 -2.13 15.12
CA VAL A 121 4.17 -1.54 16.15
C VAL A 121 4.42 -2.17 17.52
N LEU A 122 4.64 -3.49 17.56
CA LEU A 122 4.84 -4.22 18.80
C LEU A 122 6.25 -4.08 19.39
N LEU A 123 7.27 -3.98 18.54
CA LEU A 123 8.67 -4.08 18.97
C LEU A 123 9.49 -2.80 18.81
N TRP A 124 9.15 -1.94 17.82
CA TRP A 124 9.92 -0.74 17.51
C TRP A 124 9.19 0.55 17.85
N PHE A 125 7.87 0.59 17.78
CA PHE A 125 7.16 1.81 18.10
C PHE A 125 7.27 2.09 19.60
N PRO A 126 7.56 3.35 19.98
CA PRO A 126 7.83 3.70 21.36
C PRO A 126 6.59 3.49 22.23
N SER A 127 6.78 2.84 23.37
CA SER A 127 5.76 2.74 24.43
C SER A 127 5.49 4.09 25.07
N ASP A 128 4.36 4.26 25.77
CA ASP A 128 4.03 5.50 26.50
C ASP A 128 5.15 5.93 27.46
N SER A 129 5.80 4.96 28.13
CA SER A 129 6.95 5.21 29.01
C SER A 129 8.17 5.74 28.25
N THR A 130 8.46 5.19 27.07
CA THR A 130 9.55 5.62 26.19
C THR A 130 9.24 6.98 25.59
N MET A 131 7.98 7.25 25.24
CA MET A 131 7.54 8.56 24.76
C MET A 131 7.66 9.64 25.84
N ALA A 132 7.39 9.31 27.11
CA ALA A 132 7.46 10.26 28.23
C ALA A 132 8.89 10.59 28.68
N SER A 133 9.85 9.70 28.44
CA SER A 133 11.22 9.80 28.97
C SER A 133 12.32 9.83 27.91
N GLY A 134 11.99 9.46 26.68
CA GLY A 134 12.93 9.34 25.58
C GLY A 134 13.28 10.68 24.96
N SER A 135 14.52 10.81 24.51
CA SER A 135 14.91 11.96 23.70
C SER A 135 14.24 11.91 22.32
N LYS A 136 13.97 13.08 21.72
CA LYS A 136 13.39 13.18 20.36
C LYS A 136 14.17 12.35 19.32
N SER A 137 15.50 12.37 19.38
CA SER A 137 16.38 11.60 18.48
C SER A 137 16.19 10.09 18.63
N GLN A 138 16.05 9.60 19.87
CA GLN A 138 15.80 8.19 20.13
C GLN A 138 14.45 7.74 19.56
N LEU A 139 13.39 8.54 19.78
CA LEU A 139 12.06 8.28 19.23
C LEU A 139 12.06 8.26 17.70
N GLU A 140 12.76 9.21 17.08
CA GLU A 140 12.92 9.30 15.63
C GLU A 140 13.56 8.04 15.05
N ILE A 141 14.67 7.56 15.65
CA ILE A 141 15.37 6.35 15.21
C ILE A 141 14.49 5.11 15.35
N MET A 142 13.78 4.98 16.47
CA MET A 142 12.86 3.86 16.72
C MET A 142 11.76 3.78 15.65
N LEU A 143 11.11 4.91 15.36
CA LEU A 143 10.08 5.01 14.32
C LEU A 143 10.65 4.75 12.93
N LEU A 144 11.82 5.32 12.61
CA LEU A 144 12.49 5.12 11.32
C LEU A 144 12.77 3.63 11.08
N MET A 145 13.36 2.94 12.05
CA MET A 145 13.64 1.51 11.95
C MET A 145 12.35 0.70 11.77
N GLY A 146 11.29 1.02 12.51
CA GLY A 146 9.99 0.37 12.35
C GLY A 146 9.41 0.55 10.94
N VAL A 147 9.48 1.77 10.38
CA VAL A 147 9.00 2.05 9.02
C VAL A 147 9.86 1.35 7.95
N LEU A 148 11.17 1.26 8.14
CA LEU A 148 12.04 0.52 7.22
C LEU A 148 11.71 -0.98 7.20
N ILE A 149 11.50 -1.59 8.38
CA ILE A 149 11.06 -3.00 8.49
C ILE A 149 9.72 -3.19 7.79
N PHE A 150 8.78 -2.26 7.98
CA PHE A 150 7.48 -2.27 7.30
C PHE A 150 7.62 -2.26 5.77
N ILE A 151 8.42 -1.36 5.20
CA ILE A 151 8.62 -1.24 3.74
C ILE A 151 9.28 -2.49 3.17
N VAL A 152 10.34 -2.98 3.81
CA VAL A 152 11.05 -4.20 3.38
C VAL A 152 10.11 -5.40 3.43
N GLY A 153 9.37 -5.55 4.53
CA GLY A 153 8.43 -6.65 4.71
C GLY A 153 7.28 -6.62 3.72
N ILE A 154 6.67 -5.45 3.45
CA ILE A 154 5.67 -5.30 2.39
C ILE A 154 6.26 -5.67 1.03
N SER A 155 7.47 -5.20 0.71
CA SER A 155 8.10 -5.48 -0.59
C SER A 155 8.33 -6.98 -0.79
N ALA A 156 8.83 -7.67 0.23
CA ALA A 156 9.02 -9.12 0.21
C ALA A 156 7.67 -9.87 0.14
N ALA A 157 6.66 -9.43 0.89
CA ALA A 157 5.32 -10.00 0.84
C ALA A 157 4.70 -9.89 -0.56
N LEU A 158 4.75 -8.69 -1.16
CA LEU A 158 4.24 -8.45 -2.52
C LEU A 158 4.98 -9.27 -3.58
N TYR A 159 6.28 -9.52 -3.40
CA TYR A 159 7.04 -10.41 -4.28
C TYR A 159 6.51 -11.85 -4.23
N LEU A 160 6.25 -12.39 -3.03
CA LEU A 160 5.66 -13.72 -2.85
C LEU A 160 4.25 -13.79 -3.42
N ILE A 161 3.42 -12.78 -3.13
CA ILE A 161 2.04 -12.68 -3.62
C ILE A 161 2.00 -12.62 -5.16
N TYR A 162 2.91 -11.86 -5.78
CA TYR A 162 3.06 -11.87 -7.25
C TYR A 162 3.44 -13.26 -7.78
N GLY A 163 4.33 -13.97 -7.08
CA GLY A 163 4.64 -15.35 -7.42
C GLY A 163 3.42 -16.29 -7.34
N ALA A 164 2.48 -16.03 -6.45
CA ALA A 164 1.25 -16.82 -6.33
C ALA A 164 0.26 -16.58 -7.49
N THR A 165 0.29 -15.41 -8.13
CA THR A 165 -0.65 -15.05 -9.21
C THR A 165 -0.42 -15.81 -10.53
N LYS A 166 0.63 -16.63 -10.61
CA LYS A 166 0.98 -17.40 -11.81
C LYS A 166 0.24 -18.73 -11.94
N GLY A 167 -0.39 -19.21 -10.85
CA GLY A 167 -1.09 -20.49 -10.83
C GLY A 167 -2.43 -20.46 -11.58
N GLY A 168 -2.67 -21.45 -12.43
CA GLY A 168 -3.94 -21.64 -13.14
C GLY A 168 -4.29 -23.12 -13.28
N THR A 169 -5.53 -23.40 -13.69
CA THR A 169 -5.98 -24.74 -14.08
C THR A 169 -6.26 -24.78 -15.59
N GLU A 170 -6.44 -25.97 -16.17
CA GLU A 170 -6.83 -26.11 -17.58
C GLU A 170 -8.15 -25.38 -17.87
N ASP A 171 -9.15 -25.56 -17.00
CA ASP A 171 -10.46 -24.92 -17.12
C ASP A 171 -10.43 -23.40 -16.84
N ASN A 172 -9.47 -22.95 -16.04
CA ASN A 172 -9.34 -21.54 -15.66
C ASN A 172 -7.87 -21.10 -15.55
N PRO A 173 -7.22 -20.78 -16.68
CA PRO A 173 -5.81 -20.39 -16.72
C PRO A 173 -5.53 -19.02 -16.08
N ALA A 174 -6.57 -18.27 -15.70
CA ALA A 174 -6.46 -16.97 -15.05
C ALA A 174 -6.84 -17.00 -13.56
N LEU A 175 -7.06 -18.18 -12.97
CA LEU A 175 -7.65 -18.36 -11.64
C LEU A 175 -6.94 -17.54 -10.56
N MET A 176 -5.68 -17.86 -10.22
CA MET A 176 -4.96 -17.14 -9.16
C MET A 176 -4.67 -15.70 -9.54
N ARG A 177 -4.50 -15.44 -10.84
CA ARG A 177 -4.22 -14.11 -11.34
C ARG A 177 -5.37 -13.13 -11.10
N ARG A 178 -6.62 -13.62 -11.12
CA ARG A 178 -7.82 -12.84 -10.78
C ARG A 178 -8.13 -12.89 -9.29
N PHE A 179 -8.00 -14.06 -8.68
CA PHE A 179 -8.35 -14.29 -7.28
C PHE A 179 -7.44 -13.52 -6.32
N VAL A 180 -6.12 -13.55 -6.52
CA VAL A 180 -5.16 -12.94 -5.58
C VAL A 180 -5.30 -11.41 -5.52
N PRO A 181 -5.39 -10.66 -6.63
CA PRO A 181 -5.65 -9.22 -6.57
C PRO A 181 -7.03 -8.88 -5.99
N ALA A 182 -8.05 -9.71 -6.27
CA ALA A 182 -9.36 -9.54 -5.66
C ALA A 182 -9.29 -9.69 -4.13
N LEU A 183 -8.60 -10.71 -3.63
CA LEU A 183 -8.33 -10.91 -2.20
C LEU A 183 -7.61 -9.69 -1.60
N PHE A 184 -6.54 -9.24 -2.27
CA PHE A 184 -5.73 -8.10 -1.86
C PHE A 184 -6.57 -6.82 -1.73
N SER A 185 -7.46 -6.58 -2.69
CA SER A 185 -8.37 -5.44 -2.66
C SER A 185 -9.46 -5.59 -1.59
N VAL A 186 -10.06 -6.78 -1.43
CA VAL A 186 -11.16 -7.03 -0.49
C VAL A 186 -10.70 -6.82 0.96
N PHE A 187 -9.48 -7.25 1.28
CA PHE A 187 -8.89 -7.03 2.61
C PHE A 187 -8.23 -5.67 2.77
N HIS A 188 -8.40 -4.74 1.82
CA HIS A 188 -7.82 -3.40 1.86
C HIS A 188 -6.30 -3.39 2.06
N LEU A 189 -5.59 -4.44 1.64
CA LEU A 189 -4.12 -4.51 1.77
C LEU A 189 -3.45 -3.42 0.93
N ASP A 190 -4.12 -2.95 -0.12
CA ASP A 190 -3.72 -1.79 -0.93
C ASP A 190 -3.77 -0.44 -0.17
N LYS A 191 -4.46 -0.36 0.97
CA LYS A 191 -4.65 0.89 1.73
C LYS A 191 -3.76 1.00 2.96
N VAL A 192 -3.00 -0.05 3.26
CA VAL A 192 -2.17 -0.15 4.46
C VAL A 192 -1.08 0.93 4.53
N PRO A 193 -0.39 1.31 3.44
CA PRO A 193 0.57 2.43 3.49
C PRO A 193 -0.07 3.76 3.93
N ALA A 194 -1.30 4.05 3.47
CA ALA A 194 -2.04 5.24 3.91
C ALA A 194 -2.40 5.17 5.39
N LEU A 195 -2.81 3.99 5.88
CA LEU A 195 -3.11 3.78 7.29
C LEU A 195 -1.85 3.99 8.16
N ALA A 196 -0.71 3.43 7.76
CA ALA A 196 0.55 3.59 8.48
C ALA A 196 0.96 5.06 8.56
N ALA A 197 0.89 5.80 7.45
CA ALA A 197 1.16 7.23 7.42
C ALA A 197 0.17 8.01 8.31
N TYR A 198 -1.13 7.70 8.21
CA TYR A 198 -2.16 8.34 9.05
C TYR A 198 -1.87 8.18 10.54
N LEU A 199 -1.53 6.97 10.99
CA LEU A 199 -1.23 6.68 12.39
C LEU A 199 0.02 7.44 12.89
N LEU A 200 1.03 7.61 12.02
CA LEU A 200 2.23 8.38 12.34
C LEU A 200 1.98 9.90 12.36
N VAL A 201 1.09 10.40 11.52
CA VAL A 201 0.73 11.83 11.48
C VAL A 201 -0.17 12.21 12.65
N TYR A 202 -1.15 11.38 12.97
CA TYR A 202 -2.14 11.62 14.03
C TYR A 202 -1.85 10.81 15.29
N SER A 203 -0.56 10.67 15.64
CA SER A 203 -0.16 9.99 16.86
C SER A 203 -0.78 10.67 18.10
N SER A 204 -0.99 9.91 19.18
CA SER A 204 -1.60 10.39 20.42
C SER A 204 -0.79 11.49 21.12
N GLN A 205 0.45 11.73 20.72
CA GLN A 205 1.28 12.81 21.25
C GLN A 205 1.40 13.95 20.21
N PRO A 206 0.57 15.00 20.34
CA PRO A 206 0.42 16.06 19.33
C PRO A 206 1.71 16.79 18.94
N GLU A 207 2.70 16.87 19.84
CA GLU A 207 3.94 17.62 19.65
C GLU A 207 5.06 16.82 18.93
N LEU A 208 4.89 15.50 18.78
CA LEU A 208 5.91 14.58 18.27
C LEU A 208 5.43 13.93 16.97
N VAL A 209 5.26 14.76 15.93
CA VAL A 209 5.00 14.29 14.57
C VAL A 209 6.32 14.26 13.80
N PHE A 210 6.57 13.15 13.07
CA PHE A 210 7.74 12.98 12.20
C PHE A 210 7.30 12.89 10.74
N PRO A 211 7.08 14.04 10.05
CA PRO A 211 6.49 14.09 8.71
C PRO A 211 7.29 13.30 7.67
N LYS A 212 8.62 13.34 7.75
CA LYS A 212 9.51 12.58 6.85
C LYS A 212 9.32 11.07 7.00
N ILE A 213 9.18 10.60 8.24
CA ILE A 213 8.97 9.17 8.54
C ILE A 213 7.55 8.74 8.12
N ALA A 214 6.55 9.59 8.34
CA ALA A 214 5.19 9.34 7.85
C ALA A 214 5.11 9.30 6.32
N ALA A 215 5.79 10.22 5.63
CA ALA A 215 5.89 10.20 4.17
C ALA A 215 6.66 8.97 3.66
N LEU A 216 7.68 8.53 4.39
CA LEU A 216 8.40 7.29 4.09
C LEU A 216 7.49 6.07 4.22
N ALA A 217 6.65 6.00 5.26
CA ALA A 217 5.64 4.94 5.39
C ALA A 217 4.64 4.98 4.23
N LEU A 218 4.21 6.18 3.80
CA LEU A 218 3.35 6.34 2.62
C LEU A 218 4.06 5.89 1.33
N ALA A 219 5.39 6.05 1.24
CA ALA A 219 6.18 5.60 0.10
C ALA A 219 6.14 4.07 -0.11
N ALA A 220 5.63 3.28 0.85
CA ALA A 220 5.29 1.88 0.63
C ALA A 220 4.21 1.67 -0.46
N TYR A 221 3.52 2.74 -0.91
CA TYR A 221 2.74 2.70 -2.15
C TYR A 221 3.57 2.42 -3.41
N ILE A 222 4.87 2.72 -3.41
CA ILE A 222 5.75 2.46 -4.55
C ILE A 222 5.85 0.95 -4.84
N PRO A 223 6.27 0.09 -3.90
CA PRO A 223 6.28 -1.35 -4.15
C PRO A 223 4.88 -1.93 -4.42
N VAL A 224 3.82 -1.41 -3.77
CA VAL A 224 2.42 -1.77 -4.11
C VAL A 224 2.10 -1.44 -5.57
N SER A 225 2.50 -0.26 -6.05
CA SER A 225 2.27 0.16 -7.43
C SER A 225 3.08 -0.68 -8.42
N VAL A 226 4.32 -1.02 -8.10
CA VAL A 226 5.14 -1.95 -8.93
C VAL A 226 4.44 -3.30 -9.05
N PHE A 227 3.91 -3.83 -7.95
CA PHE A 227 3.13 -5.07 -7.93
C PHE A 227 1.89 -4.98 -8.84
N LEU A 228 1.09 -3.92 -8.69
CA LEU A 228 -0.13 -3.71 -9.49
C LEU A 228 0.15 -3.54 -10.99
N ILE A 229 1.23 -2.83 -11.34
CA ILE A 229 1.66 -2.65 -12.73
C ILE A 229 2.11 -3.99 -13.33
N LYS A 230 2.95 -4.74 -12.62
CA LYS A 230 3.40 -6.07 -13.06
C LYS A 230 2.24 -7.03 -13.27
N LEU A 231 1.27 -7.02 -12.35
CA LEU A 231 0.04 -7.80 -12.52
C LEU A 231 -0.70 -7.41 -13.80
N THR A 232 -0.89 -6.11 -14.02
CA THR A 232 -1.63 -5.59 -15.18
C THR A 232 -0.98 -6.01 -16.50
N PHE A 233 0.32 -5.80 -16.66
CA PHE A 233 1.01 -6.19 -17.89
C PHE A 233 1.01 -7.70 -18.11
N SER A 234 1.10 -8.49 -17.04
CA SER A 234 0.97 -9.94 -17.14
C SER A 234 -0.38 -10.38 -17.71
N PHE A 235 -1.47 -9.63 -17.48
CA PHE A 235 -2.79 -9.91 -18.06
C PHE A 235 -2.88 -9.56 -19.55
N GLU A 236 -2.27 -8.47 -19.99
CA GLU A 236 -2.43 -7.93 -21.35
C GLU A 236 -1.64 -8.70 -22.40
N ASP A 237 -0.49 -9.28 -22.02
CA ASP A 237 0.35 -10.12 -22.89
C ASP A 237 -0.37 -11.38 -23.44
N ARG A 238 -1.62 -11.64 -23.05
CA ARG A 238 -2.42 -12.80 -23.52
C ARG A 238 -3.64 -12.46 -24.37
N THR A 239 -4.03 -11.18 -24.43
CA THR A 239 -5.22 -10.74 -25.20
C THR A 239 -4.88 -10.25 -26.60
N THR A 240 -3.59 -10.21 -26.95
CA THR A 240 -3.05 -9.87 -28.28
C THR A 240 -2.37 -11.08 -28.88
#